data_AF-A0A4R3KP96-F1
#
_entry.id   AF-A0A4R3KP96-F1
#
_cell.length_a   1.000
_cell.length_b   1.000
_cell.length_c   1.000
_cell.angle_alpha   90.00
_cell.angle_beta   90.00
_cell.angle_gamma   90.00
#
_symmetry.space_group_name_H-M   'P 1'
#
loop_
_entity.id
_entity.type
_entity.pdbx_description
1 polymer ?
#
loop_
_entity_poly.entity_id
_entity_poly.type
_entity_poly.pdbx_seq_one_letter_code
_entity_poly.pdbx_strand_id
1 'polypeptide(L)'
;MINTLLTTVFLLITNSALFAQKEKSADLKDFKIVVEKTEDGIKMQSIEGSAWTNLSFSIKKDQPQAIDEYGMTYLDNVSSDKNPRLADFLFTITKTDNGIALKGIEGTAWTSLSFSIAENGKQAIDQYGMAKPN
;
A
#
# COMPACT_ATOMS: atom_id res chain seq x y z
N MET A 1 62.67 19.77 25.13
CA MET A 1 61.90 18.63 25.68
C MET A 1 60.58 18.57 24.94
N ILE A 2 60.34 17.47 24.21
CA ILE A 2 59.11 17.21 23.44
C ILE A 2 58.17 16.46 24.38
N ASN A 3 56.99 17.01 24.69
CA ASN A 3 55.94 16.26 25.39
C ASN A 3 54.61 16.37 24.62
N THR A 4 54.50 15.45 23.66
CA THR A 4 53.32 14.66 23.25
C THR A 4 51.91 15.19 23.56
N LEU A 5 51.25 15.55 22.46
CA LEU A 5 49.81 15.64 22.23
C LEU A 5 49.10 14.29 22.55
N LEU A 6 48.07 14.32 23.40
CA LEU A 6 47.16 13.19 23.63
C LEU A 6 45.80 13.51 23.02
N THR A 7 45.61 13.14 21.76
CA THR A 7 44.29 13.11 21.10
C THR A 7 43.57 11.84 21.54
N THR A 8 42.56 11.99 22.40
CA THR A 8 41.67 10.89 22.78
C THR A 8 40.60 10.76 21.69
N VAL A 9 40.69 9.70 20.87
CA VAL A 9 39.65 9.36 19.90
C VAL A 9 38.57 8.56 20.60
N PHE A 10 37.40 9.18 20.79
CA PHE A 10 36.22 8.51 21.34
C PHE A 10 35.45 7.86 20.19
N LEU A 11 35.65 6.55 19.99
CA LEU A 11 34.85 5.75 19.05
C LEU A 11 33.47 5.46 19.65
N LEU A 12 32.47 6.20 19.20
CA LEU A 12 31.06 5.89 19.43
C LEU A 12 30.67 4.67 18.59
N ILE A 13 30.63 3.50 19.21
CA ILE A 13 29.95 2.32 18.67
C ILE A 13 28.44 2.53 18.84
N THR A 14 27.78 3.10 17.83
CA THR A 14 26.32 3.13 17.77
C THR A 14 25.83 1.74 17.40
N ASN A 15 25.26 1.03 18.38
CA ASN A 15 24.58 -0.23 18.14
C ASN A 15 23.23 0.06 17.47
N SER A 16 23.26 0.30 16.15
CA SER A 16 22.05 0.27 15.34
C SER A 16 21.58 -1.19 15.32
N ALA A 17 20.70 -1.56 16.24
CA ALA A 17 19.82 -2.70 16.01
C ALA A 17 18.99 -2.33 14.78
N LEU A 18 19.53 -2.67 13.61
CA LEU A 18 18.74 -2.79 12.40
C LEU A 18 17.68 -3.81 12.76
N PHE A 19 16.45 -3.33 12.96
CA PHE A 19 15.29 -4.15 12.70
C PHE A 19 15.40 -4.50 11.22
N ALA A 20 16.13 -5.58 10.92
CA ALA A 20 15.91 -6.33 9.72
C ALA A 20 14.42 -6.65 9.76
N GLN A 21 13.63 -5.87 9.02
CA GLN A 21 12.26 -6.24 8.73
C GLN A 21 12.40 -7.65 8.21
N LYS A 22 11.88 -8.61 8.98
CA LYS A 22 11.85 -10.00 8.57
C LYS A 22 11.13 -9.96 7.24
N GLU A 23 11.88 -10.06 6.14
CA GLU A 23 11.30 -10.13 4.81
C GLU A 23 10.45 -11.39 4.86
N LYS A 24 9.16 -11.19 5.10
CA LYS A 24 8.17 -12.08 4.59
C LYS A 24 8.27 -11.83 3.09
N SER A 25 9.22 -12.48 2.42
CA SER A 25 9.06 -12.84 1.02
C SER A 25 7.90 -13.84 1.00
N ALA A 26 6.71 -13.37 1.40
CA ALA A 26 5.48 -13.98 0.99
C ALA A 26 5.55 -13.97 -0.52
N ASP A 27 5.30 -15.11 -1.12
CA ASP A 27 5.00 -15.21 -2.54
C ASP A 27 3.75 -14.35 -2.77
N LEU A 28 3.96 -13.04 -2.95
CA LEU A 28 2.90 -12.07 -3.16
C LEU A 28 2.43 -12.28 -4.59
N LYS A 29 1.17 -12.61 -4.73
CA LYS A 29 0.56 -12.73 -6.05
C LYS A 29 0.42 -11.34 -6.67
N ASP A 30 0.66 -11.28 -7.97
CA ASP A 30 0.66 -10.02 -8.70
C ASP A 30 -0.77 -9.47 -8.84
N PHE A 31 -0.93 -8.18 -8.54
CA PHE A 31 -2.11 -7.41 -8.89
C PHE A 31 -1.70 -6.04 -9.40
N LYS A 32 -2.57 -5.43 -10.21
CA LYS A 32 -2.41 -4.05 -10.64
C LYS A 32 -3.76 -3.37 -10.70
N ILE A 33 -3.91 -2.29 -9.95
CA ILE A 33 -5.15 -1.53 -9.83
C ILE A 33 -4.88 -0.07 -10.13
N VAL A 34 -5.69 0.54 -10.99
CA VAL A 34 -5.69 1.98 -11.23
C VAL A 34 -6.79 2.62 -10.40
N VAL A 35 -6.41 3.54 -9.51
CA VAL A 35 -7.31 4.35 -8.70
C VAL A 35 -7.50 5.70 -9.39
N GLU A 36 -8.76 6.11 -9.54
CA GLU A 36 -9.19 7.37 -10.13
C GLU A 36 -10.08 8.12 -9.13
N LYS A 37 -9.74 9.37 -8.86
CA LYS A 37 -10.61 10.25 -8.08
C LYS A 37 -11.70 10.80 -9.00
N THR A 38 -12.96 10.73 -8.55
CA THR A 38 -14.09 11.33 -9.26
C THR A 38 -14.83 12.31 -8.36
N GLU A 39 -15.65 13.17 -8.97
CA GLU A 39 -16.40 14.21 -8.27
C GLU A 39 -17.19 13.63 -7.08
N ASP A 40 -17.87 12.50 -7.31
CA ASP A 40 -18.75 11.86 -6.33
C ASP A 40 -18.11 10.71 -5.55
N GLY A 41 -16.89 10.28 -5.91
CA GLY A 41 -16.44 8.95 -5.49
C GLY A 41 -15.01 8.58 -5.83
N ILE A 42 -14.79 7.27 -5.87
CA ILE A 42 -13.56 6.65 -6.34
C ILE A 42 -13.98 5.64 -7.41
N LYS A 43 -13.24 5.65 -8.51
CA LYS A 43 -13.29 4.59 -9.51
C LYS A 43 -12.00 3.80 -9.46
N MET A 44 -12.11 2.48 -9.57
CA MET A 44 -10.97 1.58 -9.58
C MET A 44 -11.08 0.67 -10.80
N GLN A 45 -9.97 0.49 -11.50
CA GLN A 45 -9.85 -0.45 -12.60
C GLN A 45 -8.81 -1.50 -12.24
N SER A 46 -9.21 -2.77 -12.17
CA SER A 46 -8.28 -3.87 -12.02
C SER A 46 -7.77 -4.27 -13.41
N ILE A 47 -6.46 -4.22 -13.57
CA ILE A 47 -5.75 -4.66 -14.77
C ILE A 47 -5.44 -6.16 -14.64
N GLU A 48 -5.07 -6.61 -13.43
CA GLU A 48 -4.80 -8.01 -13.10
C GLU A 48 -5.00 -8.28 -11.60
N GLY A 49 -5.10 -9.56 -11.24
CA GLY A 49 -5.17 -10.01 -9.84
C GLY A 49 -6.56 -10.01 -9.18
N SER A 50 -7.60 -9.53 -9.87
CA SER A 50 -8.98 -9.46 -9.32
C SER A 50 -10.02 -10.15 -10.22
N ALA A 51 -11.11 -10.61 -9.62
CA ALA A 51 -12.29 -11.13 -10.30
C ALA A 51 -13.16 -10.03 -10.94
N TRP A 52 -12.96 -8.78 -10.54
CA TRP A 52 -13.62 -7.61 -11.09
C TRP A 52 -12.69 -6.84 -12.03
N THR A 53 -13.27 -6.12 -13.01
CA THR A 53 -12.53 -5.23 -13.91
C THR A 53 -12.69 -3.76 -13.49
N ASN A 54 -13.89 -3.37 -13.05
CA ASN A 54 -14.19 -2.00 -12.63
C ASN A 54 -14.98 -2.00 -11.34
N LEU A 55 -14.62 -1.11 -10.42
CA LEU A 55 -15.44 -0.70 -9.29
C LEU A 55 -15.64 0.81 -9.34
N SER A 56 -16.81 1.26 -8.91
CA SER A 56 -17.10 2.68 -8.75
C SER A 56 -18.04 2.84 -7.58
N PHE A 57 -17.66 3.68 -6.62
CA PHE A 57 -18.45 3.89 -5.42
C PHE A 57 -18.23 5.27 -4.83
N SER A 58 -19.26 5.79 -4.17
CA SER A 58 -19.16 7.00 -3.36
C SER A 58 -18.68 6.66 -1.97
N ILE A 59 -17.80 7.49 -1.43
CA ILE A 59 -17.25 7.33 -0.09
C ILE A 59 -17.12 8.71 0.55
N LYS A 60 -17.52 8.81 1.83
CA LYS A 60 -17.36 10.04 2.59
C LYS A 60 -15.90 10.25 2.95
N LYS A 61 -15.53 11.51 3.17
CA LYS A 61 -14.20 11.86 3.70
C LYS A 61 -13.96 11.12 5.02
N ASP A 62 -12.74 10.63 5.21
CA ASP A 62 -12.24 9.91 6.39
C ASP A 62 -12.99 8.60 6.72
N GLN A 63 -13.89 8.15 5.85
CA GLN A 63 -14.52 6.84 5.93
C GLN A 63 -13.72 5.85 5.08
N PRO A 64 -13.20 4.74 5.66
CA PRO A 64 -12.53 3.71 4.89
C PRO A 64 -13.51 2.76 4.21
N GLN A 65 -13.16 2.30 3.01
CA GLN A 65 -13.81 1.18 2.31
C GLN A 65 -12.79 0.08 2.11
N ALA A 66 -13.09 -1.15 2.53
CA ALA A 66 -12.25 -2.31 2.28
C ALA A 66 -12.49 -2.87 0.86
N ILE A 67 -11.42 -3.25 0.18
CA ILE A 67 -11.42 -3.82 -1.16
C ILE A 67 -10.56 -5.09 -1.15
N ASP A 68 -11.08 -6.16 -1.75
CA ASP A 68 -10.38 -7.41 -1.98
C ASP A 68 -10.43 -7.81 -3.47
N GLU A 69 -9.88 -8.99 -3.80
CA GLU A 69 -9.86 -9.53 -5.15
C GLU A 69 -11.26 -9.82 -5.73
N TYR A 70 -12.29 -9.84 -4.89
CA TYR A 70 -13.69 -10.07 -5.29
C TYR A 70 -14.52 -8.78 -5.35
N GLY A 71 -14.08 -7.70 -4.69
CA GLY A 71 -14.65 -6.37 -4.84
C GLY A 71 -14.65 -5.56 -3.55
N MET A 72 -15.73 -4.80 -3.33
CA MET A 72 -15.95 -4.12 -2.05
C MET A 72 -16.31 -5.14 -0.97
N THR A 73 -15.66 -5.02 0.18
CA THR A 73 -15.75 -6.00 1.27
C THR A 73 -15.74 -5.30 2.64
N TYR A 74 -15.59 -6.06 3.72
CA TYR A 74 -15.42 -5.57 5.09
C TYR A 74 -13.99 -5.80 5.59
N LEU A 75 -13.51 -4.97 6.52
CA LEU A 75 -12.12 -4.99 7.00
C LEU A 75 -11.66 -6.35 7.54
N ASP A 76 -12.56 -7.10 8.17
CA ASP A 76 -12.26 -8.40 8.79
C ASP A 76 -12.62 -9.59 7.88
N ASN A 77 -12.96 -9.34 6.62
CA ASN A 77 -13.34 -10.38 5.66
C ASN A 77 -12.12 -10.90 4.89
N VAL A 78 -11.17 -11.47 5.60
CA VAL A 78 -10.08 -12.24 4.99
C VAL A 78 -10.67 -13.54 4.46
N SER A 79 -10.80 -13.67 3.13
CA SER A 79 -11.36 -14.88 2.52
C SER A 79 -10.55 -16.11 2.93
N SER A 80 -11.22 -17.12 3.48
CA SER A 80 -10.62 -18.43 3.75
C SER A 80 -10.53 -19.30 2.50
N ASP A 81 -11.33 -19.00 1.48
CA ASP A 81 -11.33 -19.70 0.19
C ASP A 81 -10.54 -18.87 -0.82
N LYS A 82 -9.30 -19.28 -1.07
CA LYS A 82 -8.37 -18.56 -1.94
C LYS A 82 -8.40 -19.18 -3.34
N ASN A 83 -8.77 -18.37 -4.34
CA ASN A 83 -8.70 -18.79 -5.73
C ASN A 83 -7.24 -18.66 -6.22
N PRO A 84 -6.61 -19.74 -6.72
CA PRO A 84 -5.21 -19.68 -7.17
C PRO A 84 -4.96 -18.71 -8.33
N ARG A 85 -6.01 -18.24 -9.02
CA ARG A 85 -5.93 -17.28 -10.13
C ARG A 85 -6.05 -15.81 -9.71
N LEU A 86 -6.35 -15.54 -8.44
CA LEU A 86 -6.53 -14.18 -7.90
C LEU A 86 -5.44 -13.86 -6.88
N ALA A 87 -5.22 -12.58 -6.63
CA ALA A 87 -4.05 -12.08 -5.90
C ALA A 87 -4.18 -12.07 -4.36
N ASP A 88 -5.31 -12.51 -3.81
CA ASP A 88 -5.58 -12.65 -2.37
C ASP A 88 -5.23 -11.39 -1.55
N PHE A 89 -5.54 -10.21 -2.07
CA PHE A 89 -5.25 -8.95 -1.39
C PHE A 89 -6.42 -8.46 -0.55
N LEU A 90 -6.11 -7.71 0.49
CA LEU A 90 -7.09 -6.95 1.25
C LEU A 90 -6.47 -5.62 1.67
N PHE A 91 -7.08 -4.53 1.26
CA PHE A 91 -6.69 -3.19 1.69
C PHE A 91 -7.90 -2.29 1.90
N THR A 92 -7.74 -1.21 2.66
CA THR A 92 -8.73 -0.13 2.71
C THR A 92 -8.28 1.06 1.90
N ILE A 93 -9.25 1.76 1.31
CA ILE A 93 -9.08 3.06 0.66
C ILE A 93 -9.91 4.13 1.37
N THR A 94 -9.31 5.29 1.59
CA THR A 94 -9.92 6.42 2.30
C THR A 94 -9.66 7.72 1.54
N LYS A 95 -10.71 8.54 1.35
CA LYS A 95 -10.55 9.94 0.92
C LYS A 95 -10.10 10.79 2.11
N THR A 96 -9.03 11.55 1.95
CA THR A 96 -8.48 12.47 2.95
C THR A 96 -8.47 13.90 2.40
N ASP A 97 -8.14 14.89 3.24
CA ASP A 97 -7.93 16.28 2.78
C ASP A 97 -6.84 16.41 1.72
N ASN A 98 -5.81 15.56 1.80
CA ASN A 98 -4.61 15.66 0.97
C ASN A 98 -4.62 14.70 -0.22
N GLY A 99 -5.68 13.91 -0.42
CA GLY A 99 -5.78 12.92 -1.49
C GLY A 99 -6.32 11.58 -1.01
N ILE A 100 -5.67 10.49 -1.40
CA ILE A 100 -6.08 9.12 -1.09
C ILE A 100 -5.08 8.48 -0.14
N ALA A 101 -5.59 7.81 0.89
CA ALA A 101 -4.82 6.96 1.78
C ALA A 101 -5.25 5.50 1.63
N LEU A 102 -4.28 4.60 1.53
CA LEU A 102 -4.45 3.15 1.49
C LEU A 102 -3.81 2.52 2.72
N LYS A 103 -4.44 1.48 3.26
CA LYS A 103 -3.86 0.64 4.32
C LYS A 103 -3.92 -0.81 3.88
N GLY A 104 -2.77 -1.48 3.85
CA GLY A 104 -2.65 -2.89 3.51
C GLY A 104 -2.98 -3.78 4.71
N ILE A 105 -3.74 -4.84 4.48
CA ILE A 105 -4.09 -5.88 5.47
C ILE A 105 -3.53 -7.24 5.03
N GLU A 106 -3.75 -7.63 3.77
CA GLU A 106 -3.27 -8.88 3.17
C GLU A 106 -2.81 -8.66 1.73
N GLY A 107 -1.87 -9.47 1.25
CA GLY A 107 -1.45 -9.47 -0.16
C GLY A 107 -0.66 -8.24 -0.61
N THR A 108 -0.21 -7.39 0.33
CA THR A 108 0.60 -6.19 0.04
C THR A 108 1.93 -6.21 0.81
N ALA A 109 3.01 -5.77 0.16
CA ALA A 109 4.31 -5.55 0.81
C ALA A 109 4.29 -4.28 1.69
N TRP A 110 3.34 -3.39 1.45
CA TRP A 110 3.18 -2.12 2.15
C TRP A 110 2.06 -2.20 3.19
N THR A 111 2.28 -1.53 4.33
CA THR A 111 1.25 -1.33 5.37
C THR A 111 0.39 -0.11 5.10
N SER A 112 0.95 0.90 4.43
CA SER A 112 0.27 2.15 4.11
C SER A 112 0.86 2.80 2.87
N LEU A 113 0.00 3.36 2.03
CA LEU A 113 0.37 4.28 0.95
C LEU A 113 -0.49 5.53 1.07
N SER A 114 0.07 6.67 0.66
CA SER A 114 -0.70 7.91 0.57
C SER A 114 -0.21 8.70 -0.63
N PHE A 115 -1.14 9.27 -1.38
CA PHE A 115 -0.81 10.05 -2.56
C PHE A 115 -1.89 11.09 -2.86
N SER A 116 -1.43 12.20 -3.43
CA SER A 116 -2.29 13.27 -3.93
C SER A 116 -2.53 13.06 -5.41
N ILE A 117 -3.79 13.09 -5.82
CA ILE A 117 -4.20 13.09 -7.23
C ILE A 117 -5.21 14.22 -7.44
N ALA A 118 -5.07 14.94 -8.56
CA ALA A 118 -6.05 15.93 -8.97
C ALA A 118 -7.40 15.27 -9.26
N GLU A 119 -8.45 16.08 -9.41
CA GLU A 119 -9.77 15.59 -9.85
C GLU A 119 -9.64 14.88 -11.20
N ASN A 120 -10.27 13.71 -11.35
CA ASN A 120 -10.11 12.81 -12.50
C ASN A 120 -8.66 12.29 -12.73
N GLY A 121 -7.76 12.55 -11.78
CA GLY A 121 -6.39 12.05 -11.78
C GLY A 121 -6.34 10.56 -11.47
N LYS A 122 -5.33 9.88 -12.02
CA LYS A 122 -5.15 8.43 -11.91
C LYS A 122 -3.81 8.09 -11.29
N GLN A 123 -3.81 7.05 -10.44
CA GLN A 123 -2.62 6.45 -9.87
C GLN A 123 -2.75 4.93 -9.93
N ALA A 124 -1.74 4.25 -10.47
CA ALA A 124 -1.68 2.79 -10.38
C ALA A 124 -1.00 2.35 -9.08
N ILE A 125 -1.46 1.23 -8.53
CA ILE A 125 -0.87 0.56 -7.39
C ILE A 125 -0.72 -0.93 -7.70
N ASP A 126 0.25 -1.54 -7.04
CA ASP A 126 0.52 -2.98 -7.09
C ASP A 126 0.89 -3.51 -5.69
N GLN A 127 1.24 -4.79 -5.61
CA GLN A 127 1.64 -5.48 -4.39
C GLN A 127 2.87 -4.85 -3.73
N TYR A 128 3.71 -4.12 -4.46
CA TYR A 128 4.92 -3.49 -3.96
C TYR A 128 4.77 -2.00 -3.67
N GLY A 129 3.75 -1.33 -4.24
CA GLY A 129 3.41 0.03 -3.89
C GLY A 129 2.81 0.83 -5.03
N MET A 130 3.40 2.01 -5.28
CA MET A 130 2.98 2.92 -6.34
C MET A 130 3.56 2.45 -7.68
N ALA A 131 2.69 2.26 -8.68
CA ALA A 131 3.04 1.81 -10.01
C ALA A 131 2.77 2.90 -11.06
N LYS A 132 3.30 2.71 -12.27
CA LYS A 132 2.95 3.57 -13.42
C LYS A 132 1.59 3.14 -14.01
N PRO A 133 0.65 4.06 -14.23
CA PRO A 133 -0.49 3.79 -15.10
C PRO A 133 0.04 3.49 -16.52
N ASN A 134 -0.48 2.43 -17.15
CA ASN A 134 -0.06 2.03 -18.49
C ASN A 134 -0.43 3.09 -19.54
#